data_AF-A0A3D2BP72-F1
#
_entry.id   AF-A0A3D2BP72-F1
#
_cell.length_a   1.000
_cell.length_b   1.000
_cell.length_c   1.000
_cell.angle_alpha   90.00
_cell.angle_beta   90.00
_cell.angle_gamma   90.00
#
_symmetry.space_group_name_H-M   'P 1'
#
loop_
_entity.id
_entity.type
_entity.pdbx_description
1 polymer ?
#
loop_
_entity_poly.entity_id
_entity_poly.type
_entity_poly.pdbx_seq_one_letter_code
_entity_poly.pdbx_strand_id
1 'polypeptide(L)'
;SLLPNDVAYEPYTLSHVINQLQTLIFSALAFALLIRFKFYPPAVNSIYLDFDITYRKWLPGLYKWIVSLVSPGWKSMLQDLRNGLHRMVAYMFRHHGPEGILARTWPTGSMALWVALLLGGFLLIYYS
;
A
#
# COMPACT_ATOMS: atom_id res chain seq x y z
N SER A 1 13.12 -3.72 -21.01
CA SER A 1 12.75 -2.39 -21.53
C SER A 1 11.23 -2.31 -21.56
N LEU A 2 10.61 -1.20 -21.12
CA LEU A 2 9.15 -0.99 -21.20
C LEU A 2 8.68 -0.65 -22.62
N LEU A 3 9.61 -0.38 -23.53
CA LEU A 3 9.33 -0.10 -24.93
C LEU A 3 9.72 -1.30 -25.82
N PRO A 4 8.90 -1.64 -26.83
CA PRO A 4 9.16 -2.74 -27.75
C PRO A 4 10.41 -2.59 -28.62
N ASN A 5 10.90 -1.35 -28.81
CA ASN A 5 12.07 -1.03 -29.63
C ASN A 5 13.00 -0.07 -28.88
N ASP A 6 14.31 -0.11 -29.20
CA ASP A 6 15.27 0.88 -28.71
C ASP A 6 15.00 2.23 -29.36
N VAL A 7 14.43 3.15 -28.59
CA VAL A 7 14.22 4.53 -29.00
C VAL A 7 15.43 5.34 -28.55
N ALA A 8 16.16 5.93 -29.49
CA ALA A 8 17.18 6.93 -29.20
C ALA A 8 16.47 8.17 -28.61
N TYR A 9 16.57 8.34 -27.30
CA TYR A 9 15.95 9.46 -26.59
C TYR A 9 16.78 10.73 -26.83
N GLU A 10 16.23 11.64 -27.63
CA GLU A 10 16.80 12.95 -27.96
C GLU A 10 15.95 14.05 -27.27
N PRO A 11 16.20 14.35 -25.98
CA PRO A 11 15.33 15.22 -25.17
C PRO A 11 15.21 16.66 -25.70
N TYR A 12 16.24 17.15 -26.41
CA TYR A 12 16.32 18.53 -26.87
C TYR A 12 16.74 18.60 -28.33
N THR A 13 15.79 18.42 -29.24
CA THR A 13 16.04 18.76 -30.64
C THR A 13 15.84 20.25 -30.87
N LEU A 14 16.52 20.81 -31.88
CA LEU A 14 16.35 22.22 -32.25
C LEU A 14 14.88 22.57 -32.48
N SER A 15 14.12 21.70 -33.14
CA SER A 15 12.68 21.90 -33.37
C SER A 15 11.88 22.00 -32.07
N HIS A 16 12.17 21.16 -31.06
CA HIS A 16 11.48 21.23 -29.76
C HIS A 16 11.75 22.56 -29.07
N VAL A 17 13.03 22.99 -29.04
CA VAL A 17 13.43 24.23 -28.37
C VAL A 17 12.82 25.45 -29.08
N ILE A 18 12.87 25.49 -30.41
CA ILE A 18 12.30 26.60 -31.20
C ILE A 18 10.80 26.70 -30.95
N ASN A 19 10.07 25.58 -30.97
CA ASN A 19 8.62 25.58 -30.73
C ASN A 19 8.27 26.06 -29.31
N GLN A 20 9.07 25.67 -28.30
CA GLN A 20 8.90 26.15 -26.93
C GLN A 20 9.15 27.65 -26.82
N LEU A 21 10.24 28.15 -27.42
CA LEU A 21 10.55 29.58 -27.44
C LEU A 21 9.49 30.40 -28.16
N GLN A 22 9.00 29.92 -29.30
CA GLN A 22 7.90 30.54 -30.04
C GLN A 22 6.66 30.70 -29.14
N THR A 23 6.28 29.62 -28.45
CA THR A 23 5.11 29.62 -27.55
C THR A 23 5.31 30.60 -26.40
N LEU A 24 6.51 30.65 -25.80
CA LEU A 24 6.84 31.58 -24.72
C LEU A 24 6.77 33.05 -25.17
N ILE A 25 7.34 33.37 -26.33
CA ILE A 25 7.33 34.74 -26.88
C ILE A 25 5.91 35.18 -27.20
N PHE A 26 5.11 34.35 -27.87
CA PHE A 26 3.72 34.70 -28.18
C PHE A 26 2.85 34.82 -26.93
N SER A 27 3.06 33.96 -25.93
CA SER A 27 2.35 34.07 -24.65
C SER A 27 2.71 35.36 -23.92
N ALA A 28 4.01 35.68 -23.83
CA ALA A 28 4.48 36.93 -23.22
C ALA A 28 3.93 38.15 -23.94
N LEU A 29 3.90 38.14 -25.28
CA LEU A 29 3.31 39.20 -26.09
C LEU A 29 1.80 39.36 -25.83
N ALA A 30 1.05 38.25 -25.75
CA ALA A 30 -0.37 38.28 -25.44
C ALA A 30 -0.63 38.93 -24.07
N PHE A 31 0.11 38.54 -23.02
CA PHE A 31 0.01 39.16 -21.71
C PHE A 31 0.43 40.63 -21.72
N ALA A 32 1.50 40.99 -22.44
CA ALA A 32 1.94 42.38 -22.56
C ALA A 32 0.87 43.27 -23.21
N LEU A 33 0.19 42.76 -24.25
CA LEU A 33 -0.93 43.46 -24.89
C LEU A 33 -2.13 43.59 -23.93
N LEU A 34 -2.50 42.53 -23.21
CA LEU A 34 -3.59 42.60 -22.21
C LEU A 34 -3.32 43.64 -21.12
N ILE A 35 -2.07 43.74 -20.66
CA ILE A 35 -1.64 44.75 -19.68
C ILE A 35 -1.68 46.15 -20.33
N ARG A 36 -1.16 46.30 -21.56
CA ARG A 36 -1.14 47.58 -22.28
C ARG A 36 -2.55 48.15 -22.53
N PHE A 37 -3.51 47.29 -22.87
CA PHE A 37 -4.91 47.66 -23.07
C PHE A 37 -5.75 47.71 -21.78
N LYS A 38 -5.14 47.45 -20.61
CA LYS A 38 -5.82 47.41 -19.31
C LYS A 38 -6.98 46.40 -19.21
N PHE A 39 -6.95 45.34 -20.02
CA PHE A 39 -7.86 44.20 -19.88
C PHE A 39 -7.39 43.19 -18.84
N TYR A 40 -6.16 43.32 -18.34
CA TYR A 40 -5.63 42.42 -17.33
C TYR A 40 -6.27 42.71 -15.95
N PRO A 41 -6.92 41.72 -15.30
CA PRO A 41 -7.55 41.92 -14.00
C PRO A 41 -6.50 42.20 -12.91
N PRO A 42 -6.84 42.99 -11.88
CA PRO A 42 -5.93 43.27 -10.77
C PRO A 42 -5.55 41.98 -10.03
N ALA A 43 -4.33 41.93 -9.50
CA ALA A 43 -3.84 40.78 -8.74
C ALA A 43 -4.74 40.53 -7.52
N VAL A 44 -5.31 39.33 -7.45
CA VAL A 44 -6.08 38.88 -6.28
C VAL A 44 -5.11 38.35 -5.25
N ASN A 45 -5.31 38.72 -3.99
CA ASN A 45 -4.57 38.15 -2.87
C ASN A 45 -4.97 36.68 -2.69
N SER A 46 -4.24 35.79 -3.36
CA SER A 46 -4.40 34.34 -3.26
C SER A 46 -3.34 33.79 -2.31
N ILE A 47 -3.78 32.98 -1.33
CA ILE A 47 -2.86 32.21 -0.48
C ILE A 47 -2.46 30.96 -1.26
N TYR A 48 -1.18 30.84 -1.60
CA TYR A 48 -0.64 29.62 -2.20
C TYR A 48 -0.55 28.54 -1.13
N LEU A 49 -1.48 27.58 -1.17
CA LEU A 49 -1.48 26.44 -0.26
C LEU A 49 -0.56 25.36 -0.82
N ASP A 50 0.69 25.32 -0.35
CA ASP A 50 1.66 24.29 -0.72
C ASP A 50 1.32 22.97 0.00
N PHE A 51 0.46 22.17 -0.63
CA PHE A 51 0.14 20.81 -0.18
C PHE A 51 1.19 19.78 -0.62
N ASP A 52 2.16 20.17 -1.45
CA ASP A 52 3.13 19.25 -2.06
C ASP A 52 4.05 18.66 -1.00
N ILE A 53 4.43 19.47 -0.01
CA ILE A 53 5.25 19.01 1.12
C ILE A 53 4.50 18.03 2.04
N THR A 54 3.19 18.22 2.21
CA THR A 54 2.33 17.41 3.08
C THR A 54 2.33 15.95 2.64
N TYR A 55 2.08 15.68 1.36
CA TYR A 55 2.09 14.30 0.88
C TYR A 55 3.50 13.77 0.59
N ARG A 56 4.46 14.62 0.19
CA ARG A 56 5.83 14.15 -0.14
C ARG A 56 6.65 13.80 1.09
N LYS A 57 6.51 14.56 2.18
CA LYS A 57 7.39 14.43 3.35
C LYS A 57 6.66 13.98 4.61
N TRP A 58 5.55 14.63 4.94
CA TRP A 58 4.86 14.39 6.21
C TRP A 58 4.11 13.05 6.22
N LEU A 59 3.38 12.74 5.13
CA LEU A 59 2.60 11.50 5.03
C LEU A 59 3.46 10.22 5.12
N PRO A 60 4.59 10.09 4.39
CA PRO A 60 5.44 8.90 4.47
C PRO A 60 6.16 8.80 5.82
N GLY A 61 6.50 9.94 6.43
CA GLY A 61 7.08 9.99 7.78
C GLY A 61 6.10 9.48 8.83
N LEU A 62 4.86 9.99 8.80
CA LEU A 62 3.79 9.56 9.69
C LEU A 62 3.46 8.08 9.51
N TYR A 63 3.36 7.60 8.28
CA TYR A 63 3.12 6.18 7.98
C TYR A 63 4.22 5.29 8.59
N LYS A 64 5.49 5.62 8.37
CA LYS A 64 6.62 4.86 8.95
C LYS A 64 6.60 4.88 10.47
N TRP A 65 6.26 6.01 11.08
CA TRP A 65 6.15 6.14 12.52
C TRP A 65 5.03 5.26 13.10
N ILE A 66 3.84 5.30 12.51
CA ILE A 66 2.72 4.43 12.92
C ILE A 66 3.10 2.95 12.78
N VAL A 67 3.68 2.56 11.63
CA VAL A 67 4.13 1.18 11.41
C VAL A 67 5.20 0.78 12.43
N SER A 68 6.14 1.67 12.78
CA SER A 68 7.15 1.35 13.79
C SER A 68 6.58 1.13 15.19
N LEU A 69 5.49 1.81 15.55
CA LEU A 69 4.81 1.63 16.83
C LEU A 69 4.01 0.33 16.88
N VAL A 70 3.31 -0.02 15.79
CA VAL A 70 2.39 -1.17 15.77
C VAL A 70 3.12 -2.48 15.45
N SER A 71 4.17 -2.44 14.63
CA SER A 71 4.83 -3.66 14.13
C SER A 71 5.42 -4.58 15.22
N PRO A 72 5.98 -4.10 16.34
CA PRO A 72 6.53 -4.98 17.38
C PRO A 72 5.42 -5.79 18.05
N GLY A 73 4.33 -5.13 18.46
CA GLY A 73 3.18 -5.79 19.10
C GLY A 73 2.52 -6.81 18.18
N TRP A 74 2.34 -6.46 16.90
CA TRP A 74 1.81 -7.37 15.90
C TRP A 74 2.69 -8.61 15.71
N LYS A 75 4.01 -8.42 15.59
CA LYS A 75 4.97 -9.53 15.45
C LYS A 75 5.00 -10.42 16.68
N SER A 76 4.98 -9.85 17.88
CA SER A 76 4.92 -10.62 19.13
C SER A 76 3.66 -11.46 19.22
N MET A 77 2.49 -10.88 18.90
CA MET A 77 1.21 -11.61 18.90
C MET A 77 1.21 -12.78 17.91
N LEU A 78 1.72 -12.57 16.69
CA LEU A 78 1.86 -13.62 15.68
C LEU A 78 2.84 -14.73 16.11
N GLN A 79 3.94 -14.36 16.78
CA GLN A 79 4.90 -15.32 17.30
C GLN A 79 4.30 -16.14 18.45
N ASP A 80 3.56 -15.51 19.36
CA ASP A 80 2.90 -16.21 20.46
C ASP A 80 1.82 -17.18 19.98
N LEU A 81 1.04 -16.77 18.97
CA LEU A 81 0.06 -17.65 18.31
C LEU A 81 0.76 -18.85 17.66
N ARG A 82 1.82 -18.62 16.88
CA ARG A 82 2.60 -19.69 16.23
C ARG A 82 3.19 -20.64 17.27
N ASN A 83 3.74 -20.11 18.35
CA ASN A 83 4.31 -20.90 19.43
C ASN A 83 3.23 -21.69 20.18
N GLY A 84 2.04 -21.10 20.37
CA GLY A 84 0.87 -21.78 20.93
C GLY A 84 0.41 -22.95 20.07
N LEU A 85 0.30 -22.74 18.76
CA LEU A 85 -0.02 -23.79 17.79
C LEU A 85 1.01 -24.91 17.81
N HIS A 86 2.30 -24.58 17.79
CA HIS A 86 3.37 -25.59 17.89
C HIS A 86 3.30 -26.37 19.21
N ARG A 87 3.01 -25.72 20.34
CA ARG A 87 2.82 -26.40 21.63
C ARG A 87 1.60 -27.32 21.63
N MET A 88 0.48 -26.88 21.06
CA MET A 88 -0.71 -27.72 20.91
C MET A 88 -0.43 -28.95 20.06
N VAL A 89 0.19 -28.76 18.90
CA VAL A 89 0.59 -29.84 17.99
C VAL A 89 1.56 -30.80 18.69
N ALA A 90 2.58 -30.29 19.38
CA ALA A 90 3.54 -31.10 20.12
C ALA A 90 2.89 -31.86 21.30
N TYR A 91 1.94 -31.26 22.01
CA TYR A 91 1.18 -31.93 23.08
C TYR A 91 0.32 -33.07 22.53
N MET A 92 -0.29 -32.84 21.36
CA MET A 92 -1.13 -33.81 20.66
C MET A 92 -0.29 -35.00 20.16
N PHE A 93 0.88 -34.75 19.57
CA PHE A 93 1.85 -35.78 19.18
C PHE A 93 2.46 -36.53 20.36
N ARG A 94 2.69 -35.86 21.49
CA ARG A 94 3.26 -36.50 22.69
C ARG A 94 2.27 -37.44 23.39
N HIS A 95 0.96 -37.22 23.22
CA HIS A 95 -0.08 -38.15 23.67
C HIS A 95 -0.50 -39.16 22.56
N HIS A 96 -0.15 -38.91 21.30
CA HIS A 96 -0.39 -39.80 20.15
C HIS A 96 0.94 -40.14 19.43
N GLY A 97 1.82 -40.85 20.14
CA GLY A 97 3.09 -41.37 19.63
C GLY A 97 2.95 -42.46 18.54
N PRO A 98 4.08 -43.03 18.04
CA PRO A 98 4.32 -43.52 16.65
C PRO A 98 3.55 -44.76 16.14
N GLU A 99 2.38 -45.05 16.67
CA GLU A 99 1.42 -46.09 16.25
C GLU A 99 -0.03 -45.54 16.31
N GLY A 100 -0.25 -44.27 15.92
CA GLY A 100 -1.45 -43.49 16.30
C GLY A 100 -2.42 -43.12 15.16
N ILE A 101 -3.55 -43.84 15.08
CA ILE A 101 -4.93 -43.51 14.63
C ILE A 101 -5.18 -42.83 13.26
N LEU A 102 -4.21 -42.26 12.55
CA LEU A 102 -4.47 -41.81 11.16
C LEU A 102 -4.62 -42.99 10.17
N ALA A 103 -4.23 -44.19 10.57
CA ALA A 103 -4.28 -45.40 9.73
C ALA A 103 -5.37 -46.41 10.13
N ARG A 104 -6.12 -46.21 11.23
CA ARG A 104 -7.07 -47.23 11.71
C ARG A 104 -8.41 -46.63 12.12
N THR A 105 -9.34 -46.61 11.15
CA THR A 105 -10.81 -46.56 11.29
C THR A 105 -11.36 -45.66 12.41
N TRP A 106 -11.62 -44.39 12.10
CA TRP A 106 -12.18 -43.43 13.04
C TRP A 106 -13.63 -43.75 13.46
N PRO A 107 -13.99 -43.58 14.75
CA PRO A 107 -15.37 -43.43 15.19
C PRO A 107 -15.89 -42.03 14.79
N THR A 108 -17.12 -41.97 14.26
CA THR A 108 -17.81 -40.78 13.73
C THR A 108 -17.81 -39.55 14.67
N GLY A 109 -17.66 -39.76 15.98
CA GLY A 109 -17.62 -38.68 16.98
C GLY A 109 -16.42 -37.72 16.86
N SER A 110 -15.26 -38.18 16.38
CA SER A 110 -14.08 -37.31 16.20
C SER A 110 -14.25 -36.33 15.05
N MET A 111 -14.86 -36.76 13.94
CA MET A 111 -15.20 -35.87 12.82
C MET A 111 -16.19 -34.78 13.26
N ALA A 112 -17.21 -35.13 14.03
CA ALA A 112 -18.19 -34.16 14.53
C ALA A 112 -17.55 -33.10 15.44
N LEU A 113 -16.59 -33.49 16.28
CA LEU A 113 -15.85 -32.55 17.14
C LEU A 113 -15.01 -31.56 16.33
N TRP A 114 -14.26 -32.05 15.32
CA TRP A 114 -13.48 -31.18 14.44
C TRP A 114 -14.34 -30.23 13.61
N VAL A 115 -15.47 -30.72 13.10
CA VAL A 115 -16.44 -29.90 12.39
C VAL A 115 -17.01 -28.83 13.32
N ALA A 116 -17.43 -29.17 14.54
CA ALA A 116 -17.97 -28.21 15.50
C ALA A 116 -16.94 -27.13 15.89
N LEU A 117 -15.67 -27.50 16.05
CA LEU A 117 -14.58 -26.59 16.38
C LEU A 117 -14.28 -25.62 15.22
N LEU A 118 -14.25 -26.13 13.98
CA LEU A 118 -14.12 -25.32 12.77
C LEU A 118 -15.31 -24.37 12.59
N LEU A 119 -16.53 -24.85 12.81
CA LEU A 119 -17.75 -24.06 12.67
C LEU A 119 -17.82 -22.96 13.74
N GLY A 120 -17.45 -23.27 14.99
CA GLY A 120 -17.36 -22.29 16.07
C GLY A 120 -16.33 -21.21 15.80
N GLY A 121 -15.14 -21.59 15.30
CA GLY A 121 -14.12 -20.64 14.88
C GLY A 121 -14.58 -19.75 13.73
N PHE A 122 -15.26 -20.32 12.74
CA PHE A 122 -15.80 -19.57 11.60
C PHE A 122 -16.88 -18.57 12.03
N LEU A 123 -17.79 -18.96 12.93
CA LEU A 123 -18.81 -18.08 13.49
C LEU A 123 -18.22 -16.89 14.23
N LEU A 124 -17.17 -17.11 15.03
CA LEU A 124 -16.50 -16.02 15.76
C LEU A 124 -15.82 -15.02 14.82
N ILE A 125 -15.19 -15.49 13.74
CA ILE A 125 -14.55 -14.62 12.74
C ILE A 125 -15.59 -13.89 11.89
N TYR A 126 -16.73 -14.54 11.59
CA TYR A 126 -17.79 -13.94 10.80
C TYR A 126 -18.56 -12.85 11.57
N TYR A 127 -18.72 -13.02 12.89
CA TYR A 127 -19.47 -12.12 13.74
C TYR A 127 -18.62 -11.09 14.50
N SER A 128 -17.29 -11.13 14.32
CA SER A 128 -16.33 -10.10 14.77
C SER A 128 -16.06 -9.08 13.68
#